data_AF-A0A940F4P1-F1
#
_entry.id   AF-A0A940F4P1-F1
#
_cell.length_a   1.000
_cell.length_b   1.000
_cell.length_c   1.000
_cell.angle_alpha   90.00
_cell.angle_beta   90.00
_cell.angle_gamma   90.00
#
_symmetry.space_group_name_H-M   'P 1'
#
loop_
_entity.id
_entity.type
_entity.pdbx_description
1 polymer ?
#
loop_
_entity_poly.entity_id
_entity_poly.type
_entity_poly.pdbx_seq_one_letter_code
_entity_poly.pdbx_strand_id
1 'polypeptide(L)'
;MTSRQAGRIAAAGLILSRLAEVRLAKRNEVAAREAGAVEYGAGHYPAFFVLHPAWLAGFLAESGREARPVRLGWLLAGAAASPVRWATMRALGDQWTTRVLIRPDRAAVRTGLYRFTPHPAYAAVTLELLAVPMAVRAPRTALIASVANAVLLGVVRIPAEHRAELTRTPPG
;
A
#
# COMPACT_ATOMS: atom_id res chain seq x y z
N MET A 1 5.48 2.36 26.85
CA MET A 1 4.69 1.49 25.95
C MET A 1 5.55 0.30 25.54
N THR A 2 5.05 -0.93 25.66
CA THR A 2 5.82 -2.15 25.28
C THR A 2 5.65 -2.47 23.79
N SER A 3 6.60 -3.21 23.20
CA SER A 3 6.56 -3.73 21.83
C SER A 3 5.28 -4.51 21.55
N ARG A 4 4.82 -5.33 22.51
CA ARG A 4 3.59 -6.11 22.43
C ARG A 4 2.34 -5.22 22.37
N GLN A 5 2.24 -4.22 23.24
CA GLN A 5 1.11 -3.26 23.22
C GLN A 5 1.13 -2.42 21.94
N ALA A 6 2.31 -1.90 21.58
CA ALA A 6 2.50 -1.11 20.35
C ALA A 6 2.12 -1.92 19.10
N GLY A 7 2.50 -3.20 19.04
CA GLY A 7 2.13 -4.10 17.94
C GLY A 7 0.63 -4.28 17.82
N ARG A 8 -0.08 -4.50 18.92
CA ARG A 8 -1.55 -4.63 18.90
C ARG A 8 -2.24 -3.34 18.45
N ILE A 9 -1.79 -2.19 18.95
CA ILE A 9 -2.33 -0.88 18.56
C ILE A 9 -2.07 -0.61 17.07
N ALA A 10 -0.85 -0.85 16.61
CA ALA A 10 -0.47 -0.70 15.21
C ALA A 10 -1.32 -1.62 14.32
N ALA A 11 -1.46 -2.90 14.68
CA ALA A 11 -2.27 -3.85 13.94
C ALA A 11 -3.74 -3.39 13.83
N ALA A 12 -4.34 -2.95 14.93
CA ALA A 12 -5.72 -2.46 14.93
C ALA A 12 -5.88 -1.23 14.02
N GLY A 13 -4.99 -0.24 14.13
CA GLY A 13 -5.02 0.95 13.27
C GLY A 13 -4.84 0.62 11.79
N LEU A 14 -3.92 -0.29 11.47
CA LEU A 14 -3.67 -0.75 10.12
C LEU A 14 -4.85 -1.52 9.52
N ILE A 15 -5.49 -2.39 10.30
CA ILE A 15 -6.70 -3.09 9.86
C ILE A 15 -7.80 -2.09 9.53
N LEU A 16 -8.06 -1.12 10.41
CA LEU A 16 -9.08 -0.09 10.18
C LEU A 16 -8.77 0.74 8.93
N SER A 17 -7.51 1.16 8.76
CA SER A 17 -7.05 1.89 7.59
C SER A 17 -7.23 1.09 6.31
N ARG A 18 -6.81 -0.19 6.27
CA ARG A 18 -6.95 -1.07 5.11
C ARG A 18 -8.41 -1.34 4.76
N LEU A 19 -9.30 -1.48 5.75
CA LEU A 19 -10.73 -1.63 5.51
C LEU A 19 -11.36 -0.37 4.92
N ALA A 20 -11.01 0.81 5.45
CA ALA A 20 -11.48 2.09 4.92
C ALA A 20 -11.03 2.28 3.46
N GLU A 21 -9.76 1.96 3.19
CA GLU A 21 -9.17 1.94 1.85
C GLU A 21 -9.92 1.00 0.91
N VAL A 22 -10.11 -0.27 1.27
CA VAL A 22 -10.81 -1.23 0.40
C VAL A 22 -12.24 -0.77 0.10
N ARG A 23 -12.94 -0.19 1.07
CA ARG A 23 -14.29 0.37 0.86
C ARG A 23 -14.29 1.53 -0.13
N LEU A 24 -13.35 2.47 0.01
CA LEU A 24 -13.22 3.58 -0.93
C LEU A 24 -12.84 3.08 -2.34
N ALA A 25 -11.91 2.14 -2.43
CA ALA A 25 -11.48 1.57 -3.69
C ALA A 25 -12.60 0.84 -4.40
N LYS A 26 -13.46 0.15 -3.63
CA LYS A 26 -14.61 -0.56 -4.18
C LYS A 26 -15.65 0.39 -4.77
N ARG A 27 -15.90 1.52 -4.11
CA ARG A 27 -16.80 2.58 -4.62
C ARG A 27 -16.25 3.16 -5.94
N ASN A 28 -14.97 3.51 -5.96
CA ASN A 28 -14.31 4.05 -7.14
C ASN A 28 -14.23 3.02 -8.28
N GLU A 29 -14.03 1.74 -7.96
CA GLU A 29 -14.01 0.66 -8.95
C GLU A 29 -15.34 0.57 -9.73
N VAL A 30 -16.49 0.68 -9.05
CA VAL A 30 -17.79 0.62 -9.72
C VAL A 30 -17.92 1.76 -10.73
N ALA A 31 -17.66 2.99 -10.30
CA ALA A 31 -17.71 4.17 -11.16
C ALA A 31 -16.69 4.08 -12.32
N ALA A 32 -15.48 3.55 -12.07
CA ALA A 32 -14.47 3.38 -13.09
C ALA A 32 -14.89 2.35 -14.15
N ARG A 33 -15.49 1.23 -13.75
CA ARG A 33 -15.97 0.20 -14.69
C ARG A 33 -17.15 0.69 -15.53
N GLU A 34 -18.07 1.44 -14.94
CA GLU A 34 -19.16 2.10 -15.67
C GLU A 34 -18.63 3.10 -16.71
N ALA A 35 -17.50 3.77 -16.42
CA ALA A 35 -16.78 4.63 -17.36
C ALA A 35 -15.88 3.88 -18.36
N GLY A 36 -15.98 2.55 -18.46
CA GLY A 36 -15.21 1.75 -19.42
C GLY A 36 -13.77 1.47 -19.03
N ALA A 37 -13.42 1.52 -17.73
CA ALA A 37 -12.07 1.20 -17.29
C ALA A 37 -11.69 -0.26 -17.56
N VAL A 38 -10.46 -0.45 -18.06
CA VAL A 38 -9.89 -1.78 -18.32
C VAL A 38 -8.98 -2.17 -17.16
N GLU A 39 -9.13 -3.40 -16.67
CA GLU A 39 -8.30 -3.96 -15.60
C GLU A 39 -7.03 -4.59 -16.17
N TYR A 40 -5.88 -4.20 -15.63
CA TYR A 40 -4.59 -4.78 -15.93
C TYR A 40 -4.06 -5.54 -14.70
N GLY A 41 -3.44 -6.71 -14.91
CA GLY A 41 -2.75 -7.44 -13.84
C GLY A 41 -3.64 -8.13 -12.79
N ALA A 42 -4.89 -8.44 -13.11
CA ALA A 42 -5.88 -9.06 -12.22
C ALA A 42 -5.37 -10.31 -11.46
N GLY A 43 -4.54 -11.15 -12.10
CA GLY A 43 -4.06 -12.42 -11.54
C GLY A 43 -3.24 -12.30 -10.26
N HIS A 44 -2.65 -11.13 -9.97
CA HIS A 44 -1.76 -10.93 -8.82
C HIS A 44 -2.42 -10.14 -7.69
N TYR A 45 -3.63 -9.63 -7.90
CA TYR A 45 -4.41 -8.93 -6.89
C TYR A 45 -4.61 -9.75 -5.60
N PRO A 46 -4.87 -11.08 -5.65
CA PRO A 46 -4.98 -11.90 -4.44
C PRO A 46 -3.71 -11.92 -3.58
N ALA A 47 -2.53 -11.76 -4.17
CA ALA A 47 -1.26 -11.82 -3.42
C ALA A 47 -1.14 -10.67 -2.39
N PHE A 48 -1.72 -9.49 -2.66
CA PHE A 48 -1.79 -8.41 -1.67
C PHE A 48 -2.67 -8.77 -0.45
N PHE A 49 -3.73 -9.55 -0.66
CA PHE A 49 -4.62 -10.05 0.39
C PHE A 49 -3.99 -11.19 1.20
N VAL A 50 -2.91 -11.81 0.72
CA VAL A 50 -2.11 -12.77 1.48
C VAL A 50 -0.99 -12.05 2.23
N LEU A 51 -0.28 -11.15 1.55
CA LEU A 51 0.89 -10.46 2.09
C LEU A 51 0.55 -9.65 3.36
N HIS A 52 -0.50 -8.83 3.34
CA HIS A 52 -0.80 -7.94 4.45
C HIS A 52 -1.28 -8.68 5.72
N PRO A 53 -2.19 -9.68 5.64
CA PRO A 53 -2.53 -10.48 6.81
C PRO A 53 -1.36 -11.32 7.32
N ALA A 54 -0.55 -11.91 6.43
CA ALA A 54 0.64 -12.67 6.83
C ALA A 54 1.67 -11.77 7.55
N TRP A 55 1.86 -10.55 7.05
CA TRP A 55 2.71 -9.54 7.68
C TRP A 55 2.17 -9.10 9.05
N LEU A 56 0.86 -8.82 9.16
CA LEU A 56 0.21 -8.49 10.44
C LEU A 56 0.38 -9.62 11.47
N ALA A 57 0.10 -10.86 11.07
CA ALA A 57 0.27 -12.03 11.93
C ALA A 57 1.74 -12.21 12.32
N GLY A 58 2.66 -12.05 11.37
CA GLY A 58 4.10 -12.18 11.59
C GLY A 58 4.64 -11.24 12.65
N PHE A 59 4.38 -9.93 12.53
CA PHE A 59 4.95 -8.98 13.49
C PHE A 59 4.26 -9.08 14.85
N LEU A 60 2.97 -9.45 14.91
CA LEU A 60 2.28 -9.72 16.17
C LEU A 60 2.87 -10.93 16.90
N ALA A 61 3.17 -12.01 16.16
CA ALA A 61 3.81 -13.20 16.70
C ALA A 61 5.24 -12.91 17.18
N GLU A 62 6.03 -12.14 16.43
CA GLU A 62 7.42 -11.82 16.78
C GLU A 62 7.50 -10.82 17.94
N SER A 63 6.70 -9.74 17.92
CA SER A 63 6.62 -8.76 19.01
C SER A 63 5.96 -9.31 20.28
N GLY A 64 5.18 -10.38 20.15
CA GLY A 64 4.53 -11.08 21.25
C GLY A 64 5.50 -11.87 22.13
N ARG A 65 6.69 -12.23 21.66
CA ARG A 65 7.62 -13.12 22.40
C ARG A 65 8.21 -12.48 23.65
N GLU A 66 8.55 -11.19 23.58
CA GLU A 66 9.17 -10.47 24.69
C GLU A 66 8.68 -9.02 24.74
N ALA A 67 8.42 -8.51 25.95
CA ALA A 67 8.01 -7.13 26.15
C ALA A 67 9.25 -6.22 26.17
N ARG A 68 9.63 -5.70 25.01
CA ARG A 68 10.77 -4.78 24.86
C ARG A 68 10.29 -3.34 24.60
N PRO A 69 11.11 -2.31 24.89
CA PRO A 69 10.78 -0.95 24.48
C PRO A 69 10.64 -0.82 22.96
N VAL A 70 9.68 -0.01 22.53
CA VAL A 70 9.45 0.34 21.12
C VAL A 70 10.61 1.15 20.58
N ARG A 71 11.00 0.93 19.31
CA ARG A 71 12.02 1.75 18.66
C ARG A 71 11.37 3.00 18.08
N LEU A 72 11.47 4.11 18.80
CA LEU A 72 10.72 5.33 18.49
C LEU A 72 10.98 5.88 17.08
N GLY A 73 12.23 5.86 16.59
CA GLY A 73 12.54 6.33 15.23
C GLY A 73 11.79 5.56 14.14
N TRP A 74 11.68 4.24 14.28
CA TRP A 74 10.91 3.40 13.35
C TRP A 74 9.40 3.59 13.52
N LEU A 75 8.92 3.81 14.75
CA LEU A 75 7.51 4.12 14.99
C LEU A 75 7.10 5.42 14.29
N LEU A 76 7.92 6.47 14.41
CA LEU A 76 7.67 7.76 13.74
C LEU A 76 7.73 7.62 12.22
N ALA A 77 8.69 6.85 11.69
CA ALA A 77 8.78 6.58 10.26
C ALA A 77 7.53 5.84 9.73
N GLY A 78 7.05 4.82 10.46
CA GLY A 78 5.81 4.13 10.12
C GLY A 78 4.58 5.04 10.21
N ALA A 79 4.50 5.88 11.25
CA ALA A 79 3.42 6.84 11.40
C ALA A 79 3.40 7.89 10.28
N ALA A 80 4.56 8.28 9.75
CA ALA A 80 4.69 9.19 8.62
C ALA A 80 4.26 8.57 7.27
N ALA A 81 4.25 7.24 7.15
CA ALA A 81 3.79 6.57 5.93
C ALA A 81 2.29 6.79 5.66
N SER A 82 1.47 6.80 6.73
CA SER A 82 0.02 7.00 6.65
C SER A 82 -0.42 8.33 6.02
N PRO A 83 0.07 9.51 6.45
CA PRO A 83 -0.31 10.79 5.84
C PRO A 83 0.18 10.90 4.39
N VAL A 84 1.37 10.35 4.06
CA VAL A 84 1.84 10.27 2.67
C VAL A 84 0.84 9.48 1.84
N ARG A 85 0.46 8.27 2.29
CA ARG A 85 -0.52 7.43 1.59
C ARG A 85 -1.85 8.15 1.43
N TRP A 86 -2.37 8.79 2.47
CA TRP A 86 -3.62 9.54 2.39
C TRP A 86 -3.54 10.71 1.40
N ALA A 87 -2.43 11.46 1.38
CA ALA A 87 -2.20 12.51 0.40
C ALA A 87 -2.19 11.97 -1.04
N THR A 88 -1.59 10.79 -1.28
CA THR A 88 -1.62 10.14 -2.60
C THR A 88 -3.00 9.70 -3.04
N MET A 89 -3.80 9.19 -2.10
CA MET A 89 -5.19 8.80 -2.36
C MET A 89 -6.05 10.01 -2.68
N ARG A 90 -5.88 11.11 -1.93
CA ARG A 90 -6.58 12.37 -2.17
C ARG A 90 -6.24 12.99 -3.52
N ALA A 91 -4.97 12.93 -3.92
CA ALA A 91 -4.54 13.45 -5.21
C ALA A 91 -5.14 12.65 -6.39
N LEU A 92 -5.30 11.33 -6.24
CA LEU A 92 -5.96 10.50 -7.25
C LEU A 92 -7.49 10.60 -7.23
N GLY A 93 -8.11 10.89 -6.09
CA GLY A 93 -9.55 11.06 -5.98
C GLY A 93 -10.34 9.82 -6.40
N ASP A 94 -11.20 9.98 -7.41
CA ASP A 94 -12.04 8.92 -7.99
C ASP A 94 -11.25 7.91 -8.84
N GLN A 95 -10.02 8.25 -9.26
CA GLN A 95 -9.12 7.32 -9.96
C GLN A 95 -8.42 6.34 -9.01
N TRP A 96 -8.47 6.57 -7.69
CA TRP A 96 -7.81 5.69 -6.74
C TRP A 96 -8.58 4.37 -6.59
N THR A 97 -7.96 3.28 -6.98
CA THR A 97 -8.49 1.92 -6.83
C THR A 97 -7.39 0.98 -6.34
N THR A 98 -7.77 -0.11 -5.67
CA THR A 98 -6.81 -1.14 -5.25
C THR A 98 -6.40 -2.03 -6.42
N ARG A 99 -7.20 -2.09 -7.50
CA ARG A 99 -6.91 -2.80 -8.76
C ARG A 99 -6.24 -1.82 -9.74
N VAL A 100 -5.49 -2.32 -10.72
CA VAL A 100 -4.94 -1.44 -11.77
C VAL A 100 -6.03 -1.26 -12.82
N LEU A 101 -6.91 -0.29 -12.58
CA LEU A 101 -7.99 0.10 -13.50
C LEU A 101 -7.58 1.37 -14.23
N ILE A 102 -7.42 1.29 -15.55
CA ILE A 102 -7.12 2.45 -16.37
C ILE A 102 -8.39 2.93 -17.06
N ARG A 103 -8.78 4.16 -16.73
CA ARG A 103 -9.90 4.89 -17.32
C ARG A 103 -9.45 5.59 -18.61
N PRO A 104 -10.00 5.26 -19.79
CA PRO A 104 -9.55 5.89 -21.04
C PRO A 104 -9.76 7.41 -21.06
N ASP A 105 -10.76 7.92 -20.34
CA ASP A 105 -11.21 9.31 -20.33
C ASP A 105 -10.44 10.27 -19.41
N ARG A 106 -9.44 9.80 -18.64
CA ARG A 106 -8.78 10.61 -17.61
C ARG A 106 -7.25 10.61 -17.72
N ALA A 107 -6.62 11.78 -17.78
CA ALA A 107 -5.15 11.88 -17.76
C ALA A 107 -4.52 11.34 -16.46
N ALA A 108 -3.22 11.01 -16.52
CA ALA A 108 -2.44 10.66 -15.34
C ALA A 108 -2.28 11.87 -14.41
N VAL A 109 -2.49 11.68 -13.11
CA VAL A 109 -2.32 12.75 -12.12
C VAL A 109 -0.83 13.05 -11.93
N ARG A 110 -0.42 14.30 -12.14
CA ARG A 110 0.96 14.78 -11.97
C ARG A 110 1.13 15.81 -10.85
N THR A 111 0.09 16.02 -10.05
CA THR A 111 0.06 17.03 -8.98
C THR A 111 0.41 16.43 -7.61
N GLY A 112 0.80 17.27 -6.66
CA GLY A 112 1.15 16.83 -5.30
C GLY A 112 2.38 15.93 -5.27
N LEU A 113 2.29 14.79 -4.59
CA LEU A 113 3.40 13.83 -4.46
C LEU A 113 3.76 13.15 -5.78
N TYR A 114 2.84 13.10 -6.75
CA TYR A 114 3.08 12.53 -8.07
C TYR A 114 4.06 13.35 -8.92
N ARG A 115 4.43 14.57 -8.48
CA ARG A 115 5.50 15.36 -9.13
C ARG A 115 6.90 14.80 -8.86
N PHE A 116 7.08 14.08 -7.74
CA PHE A 116 8.39 13.61 -7.29
C PHE A 116 8.64 12.16 -7.65
N THR A 117 7.58 11.35 -7.68
CA THR A 117 7.65 9.95 -8.07
C THR A 117 6.34 9.55 -8.75
N PRO A 118 6.37 8.69 -9.78
CA PRO A 118 5.15 8.15 -10.39
C PRO A 118 4.33 7.29 -9.42
N HIS A 119 4.97 6.73 -8.38
CA HIS A 119 4.32 5.76 -7.47
C HIS A 119 4.50 6.11 -5.98
N PRO A 120 4.03 7.28 -5.52
CA PRO A 120 4.20 7.71 -4.14
C PRO A 120 3.48 6.79 -3.14
N ALA A 121 2.38 6.15 -3.55
CA ALA A 121 1.68 5.17 -2.74
C ALA A 121 2.53 3.91 -2.47
N TYR A 122 3.38 3.50 -3.42
CA TYR A 122 4.27 2.34 -3.27
C TYR A 122 5.44 2.64 -2.35
N ALA A 123 5.98 3.87 -2.40
CA ALA A 123 6.96 4.32 -1.43
C ALA A 123 6.38 4.28 0.00
N ALA A 124 5.15 4.77 0.20
CA ALA A 124 4.49 4.75 1.49
C ALA A 124 4.28 3.32 2.02
N VAL A 125 3.77 2.39 1.20
CA VAL A 125 3.59 0.97 1.60
C VAL A 125 4.91 0.32 1.95
N THR A 126 5.95 0.57 1.15
CA THR A 126 7.28 -0.01 1.39
C THR A 126 7.85 0.47 2.72
N LEU A 127 7.72 1.78 3.01
CA LEU A 127 8.13 2.35 4.29
C LEU A 127 7.34 1.74 5.45
N GLU A 128 6.02 1.58 5.29
CA GLU A 128 5.16 1.01 6.33
C GLU A 128 5.52 -0.45 6.64
N LEU A 129 5.68 -1.29 5.60
CA LEU A 129 6.02 -2.70 5.72
C LEU A 129 7.36 -2.94 6.42
N LEU A 130 8.31 -2.01 6.25
CA LEU A 130 9.61 -2.04 6.92
C LEU A 130 9.53 -1.45 8.34
N ALA A 131 8.98 -0.25 8.48
CA ALA A 131 9.09 0.54 9.70
C ALA A 131 8.21 0.01 10.83
N VAL A 132 7.00 -0.47 10.55
CA VAL A 132 6.08 -0.96 11.59
C VAL A 132 6.65 -2.21 12.31
N PRO A 133 7.11 -3.27 11.61
CA PRO A 133 7.72 -4.41 12.29
C PRO A 133 9.02 -4.01 13.00
N MET A 134 9.83 -3.13 12.41
CA MET A 134 11.07 -2.66 13.04
C MET A 134 10.82 -1.87 14.33
N ALA A 135 9.72 -1.12 14.41
CA ALA A 135 9.30 -0.42 15.62
C ALA A 135 9.03 -1.39 16.78
N VAL A 136 8.40 -2.54 16.48
CA VAL A 136 8.02 -3.56 17.47
C VAL A 136 9.04 -4.70 17.60
N ARG A 137 10.23 -4.52 17.02
CA ARG A 137 11.35 -5.48 17.04
C ARG A 137 11.04 -6.82 16.37
N ALA A 138 10.35 -6.75 15.23
CA ALA A 138 10.04 -7.86 14.37
C ALA A 138 10.85 -7.82 13.04
N PRO A 139 12.19 -7.96 13.09
CA PRO A 139 13.04 -7.78 11.91
C PRO A 139 12.85 -8.88 10.86
N ARG A 140 12.48 -10.11 11.26
CA ARG A 140 12.26 -11.20 10.29
C ARG A 140 11.03 -10.91 9.46
N THR A 141 9.94 -10.50 10.12
CA THR A 141 8.74 -10.07 9.40
C THR A 141 9.00 -8.86 8.51
N ALA A 142 9.78 -7.87 8.98
CA ALA A 142 10.16 -6.71 8.17
C ALA A 142 10.87 -7.14 6.87
N LEU A 143 11.90 -7.98 7.00
CA LEU A 143 12.70 -8.43 5.86
C LEU A 143 11.86 -9.21 4.84
N ILE A 144 11.11 -10.22 5.31
CA ILE A 144 10.29 -11.07 4.43
C ILE A 144 9.25 -10.22 3.70
N ALA A 145 8.56 -9.32 4.40
CA ALA A 145 7.54 -8.49 3.79
C ALA A 145 8.12 -7.45 2.84
N SER A 146 9.26 -6.84 3.15
CA SER A 146 9.95 -5.91 2.25
C SER A 146 10.39 -6.60 0.96
N VAL A 147 10.96 -7.81 1.05
CA VAL A 147 11.35 -8.58 -0.15
C VAL A 147 10.13 -8.99 -0.96
N ALA A 148 9.10 -9.55 -0.32
CA ALA A 148 7.87 -9.94 -1.00
C ALA A 148 7.19 -8.75 -1.69
N ASN A 149 7.16 -7.59 -1.02
CA ASN A 149 6.63 -6.36 -1.60
C ASN A 149 7.47 -5.84 -2.77
N ALA A 150 8.81 -5.88 -2.67
CA ALA A 150 9.69 -5.46 -3.75
C ALA A 150 9.50 -6.33 -5.01
N VAL A 151 9.40 -7.66 -4.84
CA VAL A 151 9.11 -8.60 -5.92
C VAL A 151 7.74 -8.29 -6.54
N LEU A 152 6.71 -8.13 -5.71
CA LEU A 152 5.36 -7.92 -6.19
C LEU A 152 5.19 -6.57 -6.92
N LEU A 153 5.84 -5.52 -6.44
CA LEU A 153 5.84 -4.22 -7.09
C LEU A 153 6.67 -4.23 -8.39
N GLY A 154 7.89 -4.76 -8.33
CA GLY A 154 8.86 -4.71 -9.43
C GLY A 154 8.55 -5.67 -10.57
N VAL A 155 8.08 -6.89 -10.27
CA VAL A 155 7.84 -7.90 -11.31
C VAL A 155 6.47 -7.73 -11.97
N VAL A 156 5.49 -7.18 -11.23
CA VAL A 156 4.09 -7.23 -11.67
C VAL A 156 3.51 -5.84 -11.90
N ARG A 157 3.49 -5.01 -10.86
CA ARG A 157 2.72 -3.77 -10.88
C ARG A 157 3.31 -2.72 -11.81
N ILE A 158 4.60 -2.45 -11.69
CA ILE A 158 5.27 -1.44 -12.52
C ILE A 158 5.25 -1.85 -14.00
N PRO A 159 5.55 -3.11 -14.38
CA PRO A 159 5.43 -3.54 -15.78
C PRO A 159 3.99 -3.56 -16.31
N ALA A 160 2.99 -3.83 -15.47
CA ALA A 160 1.58 -3.80 -15.87
C ALA A 160 1.11 -2.36 -16.12
N GLU A 161 1.49 -1.42 -15.26
CA GLU A 161 1.20 0.02 -15.44
C GLU A 161 1.90 0.56 -16.68
N HIS A 162 3.17 0.22 -16.90
CA HIS A 162 3.91 0.65 -18.08
C HIS A 162 3.32 0.11 -19.39
N ARG A 163 2.92 -1.16 -19.43
CA ARG A 163 2.21 -1.73 -20.59
C ARG A 163 0.90 -1.01 -20.88
N ALA A 164 0.19 -0.62 -19.83
CA ALA A 164 -1.12 0.03 -19.95
C ALA A 164 -1.00 1.52 -20.33
N GLU A 165 0.10 2.19 -19.98
CA GLU A 165 0.44 3.52 -20.53
C GLU A 165 0.77 3.46 -22.03
N LEU A 166 1.49 2.42 -22.47
CA LEU A 166 1.85 2.23 -23.89
C LEU A 166 0.66 1.93 -24.80
N THR A 167 -0.38 1.26 -24.29
CA THR A 167 -1.63 1.01 -25.05
C THR A 167 -2.63 2.16 -24.97
N ARG A 168 -2.32 3.23 -24.26
CA ARG A 168 -3.23 4.36 -24.09
C ARG A 168 -3.11 5.34 -25.26
N THR A 169 -4.17 5.47 -26.07
CA THR A 169 -4.29 6.59 -27.00
C THR A 169 -4.41 7.88 -26.19
N PRO A 170 -3.59 8.92 -26.44
CA PRO A 170 -3.71 10.19 -25.73
C PRO A 170 -5.11 10.78 -25.95
N PRO A 171 -5.74 11.38 -24.92
CA PRO A 171 -7.00 12.08 -25.11
C PRO A 171 -6.78 13.22 -26.12
N GLY A 172 -7.65 13.28 -27.13
CA GLY A 172 -7.70 14.37 -28.11
C GLY A 172 -8.24 15.65 -27.52
#